data_AF-A0AA85KGE8-F1
#
_entry.id   AF-A0AA85KGE8-F1
#
_cell.length_a   1.000
_cell.length_b   1.000
_cell.length_c   1.000
_cell.angle_alpha   90.00
_cell.angle_beta   90.00
_cell.angle_gamma   90.00
#
_symmetry.space_group_name_H-M   'P 1'
#
loop_
_entity.id
_entity.type
_entity.pdbx_description
1 polymer ?
#
loop_
_entity_poly.entity_id
_entity_poly.type
_entity_poly.pdbx_seq_one_letter_code
_entity_poly.pdbx_strand_id
1 'polypeptide(L)'
;MSPVERQSDSDISALYNLKSKTGEHFTFKCSVLSIALESIINRLGKESEGRLITVIGDCSRQDPEFLFKIAFYCHKHLNIQKITNLLFSSACLYAECRVFLTKYFDACISSPMDWIKVVEYYALLSNDFSLNKMPNALKRCMISKFTKFSPYDLAQCRRKIRAECASECEMGSKTAGDKAVDYRYGNFLSVQGDKSANIFTLKDIVRKLHIRKPAFSVMCILEKKYPSNFDDFIHTNLDGDWDASKAGLRMKLPNHPKSALKNVSTWRNLIACGELGHEIILQNIESILDSHLSEAEHEIILQILSKQESVIEGRQLPIAYLKAYISVEKLKDKFSLNTYLQELKSK
;
A
#
# COMPACT_ATOMS: atom_id res chain seq x y z
N MET A 1 28.15 -56.44 -4.80
CA MET A 1 26.82 -55.80 -4.88
C MET A 1 26.39 -55.77 -6.32
N SER A 2 25.24 -56.37 -6.61
CA SER A 2 24.72 -56.45 -7.98
C SER A 2 24.27 -55.06 -8.46
N PRO A 3 24.19 -54.81 -9.78
CA PRO A 3 23.71 -53.52 -10.32
C PRO A 3 22.29 -53.16 -9.86
N VAL A 4 21.46 -54.17 -9.57
CA VAL A 4 20.05 -54.02 -9.18
C VAL A 4 19.90 -53.47 -7.76
N GLU A 5 20.79 -53.85 -6.82
CA GLU A 5 20.77 -53.38 -5.44
C GLU A 5 21.20 -51.91 -5.31
N ARG A 6 22.09 -51.43 -6.20
CA ARG A 6 22.49 -50.01 -6.23
C ARG A 6 21.41 -49.10 -6.79
N GLN A 7 20.54 -49.61 -7.66
CA GLN A 7 19.43 -48.85 -8.22
C GLN A 7 18.27 -48.69 -7.22
N SER A 8 17.97 -49.72 -6.40
CA SER A 8 16.93 -49.62 -5.37
C SER A 8 17.27 -48.66 -4.23
N ASP A 9 18.53 -48.63 -3.77
CA ASP A 9 18.97 -47.70 -2.71
C ASP A 9 19.00 -46.24 -3.20
N SER A 10 19.32 -46.02 -4.47
CA SER A 10 19.23 -44.73 -5.16
C SER A 10 17.79 -44.19 -5.14
N ASP A 11 16.82 -45.03 -5.48
CA ASP A 11 15.41 -44.63 -5.59
C ASP A 11 14.76 -44.37 -4.22
N ILE A 12 15.14 -45.14 -3.19
CA ILE A 12 14.66 -44.92 -1.82
C ILE A 12 15.25 -43.63 -1.23
N SER A 13 16.54 -43.37 -1.45
CA SER A 13 17.18 -42.10 -1.05
C SER A 13 16.55 -40.90 -1.77
N ALA A 14 16.23 -41.04 -3.06
CA ALA A 14 15.53 -40.02 -3.83
C ALA A 14 14.11 -39.74 -3.28
N LEU A 15 13.37 -40.78 -2.89
CA LEU A 15 12.03 -40.64 -2.29
C LEU A 15 12.06 -39.99 -0.89
N TYR A 16 13.04 -40.33 -0.05
CA TYR A 16 13.22 -39.67 1.26
C TYR A 16 13.59 -38.20 1.10
N ASN A 17 14.48 -37.88 0.14
CA ASN A 17 14.83 -36.50 -0.19
C ASN A 17 13.65 -35.70 -0.79
N LEU A 18 12.76 -36.36 -1.53
CA LEU A 18 11.54 -35.73 -2.01
C LEU A 18 10.59 -35.43 -0.85
N LYS A 19 10.36 -36.39 0.05
CA LYS A 19 9.51 -36.21 1.23
C LYS A 19 10.04 -35.11 2.16
N SER A 20 11.34 -35.08 2.43
CA SER A 20 11.96 -34.04 3.25
C SER A 20 11.82 -32.66 2.60
N LYS A 21 12.11 -32.53 1.29
CA LYS A 21 11.88 -31.29 0.53
C LYS A 21 10.42 -30.84 0.56
N THR A 22 9.47 -31.75 0.40
CA THR A 22 8.04 -31.40 0.48
C THR A 22 7.62 -30.93 1.88
N GLY A 23 8.19 -31.51 2.94
CA GLY A 23 7.94 -31.11 4.33
C GLY A 23 8.57 -29.75 4.68
N GLU A 24 9.77 -29.49 4.19
CA GLU A 24 10.43 -28.19 4.32
C GLU A 24 9.63 -27.10 3.58
N HIS A 25 9.23 -27.36 2.33
CA HIS A 25 8.42 -26.45 1.52
C HIS A 25 7.12 -26.06 2.21
N PHE A 26 6.44 -27.04 2.81
CA PHE A 26 5.22 -26.81 3.59
C PHE A 26 5.48 -25.95 4.82
N THR A 27 6.58 -26.21 5.54
CA THR A 27 6.97 -25.43 6.73
C THR A 27 7.21 -23.97 6.39
N PHE A 28 7.98 -23.65 5.34
CA PHE A 28 8.21 -22.26 4.92
C PHE A 28 6.91 -21.53 4.57
N LYS A 29 6.01 -22.20 3.84
CA LYS A 29 4.70 -21.62 3.50
C LYS A 29 3.89 -21.29 4.73
N CYS A 30 3.84 -22.20 5.69
CA CYS A 30 3.17 -22.00 6.97
C CYS A 30 3.82 -20.86 7.78
N SER A 31 5.15 -20.72 7.76
CA SER A 31 5.85 -19.62 8.44
C SER A 31 5.51 -18.26 7.83
N VAL A 32 5.51 -18.11 6.50
CA VAL A 32 5.12 -16.85 5.84
C VAL A 32 3.67 -16.50 6.19
N LEU A 33 2.76 -17.48 6.11
CA LEU A 33 1.35 -17.28 6.47
C LEU A 33 1.19 -16.90 7.93
N SER A 34 1.85 -17.61 8.85
CA SER A 34 1.76 -17.33 10.28
C SER A 34 2.21 -15.92 10.61
N ILE A 35 3.34 -15.46 10.07
CA ILE A 35 3.85 -14.10 10.32
C ILE A 35 2.93 -13.05 9.69
N ALA A 36 2.43 -13.31 8.47
CA ALA A 36 1.47 -12.42 7.81
C ALA A 36 0.15 -12.31 8.60
N LEU A 37 -0.32 -13.40 9.22
CA LEU A 37 -1.53 -13.42 10.05
C LEU A 37 -1.30 -12.80 11.44
N GLU A 38 -0.17 -13.06 12.09
CA GLU A 38 0.21 -12.45 13.38
C GLU A 38 0.26 -10.92 13.28
N SER A 39 0.75 -10.44 12.14
CA SER A 39 0.77 -9.04 11.73
C SER A 39 -0.61 -8.35 11.75
N ILE A 40 -1.68 -9.08 11.45
CA ILE A 40 -3.07 -8.58 11.41
C ILE A 40 -3.55 -8.26 12.82
N ILE A 41 -3.22 -9.14 13.76
CA ILE A 41 -3.70 -9.10 15.15
C ILE A 41 -2.90 -8.08 15.94
N ASN A 42 -1.56 -8.12 15.83
CA ASN A 42 -0.67 -7.36 16.72
C ASN A 42 -0.23 -6.01 16.16
N ARG A 43 -0.67 -5.63 14.95
CA ARG A 43 -0.16 -4.48 14.16
C ARG A 43 1.36 -4.59 14.01
N LEU A 44 1.84 -5.16 12.89
CA LEU A 44 3.28 -5.32 12.56
C LEU A 44 4.23 -4.45 13.38
N GLY A 45 4.79 -5.06 14.43
CA GLY A 45 5.95 -4.54 15.13
C GLY A 45 7.19 -4.72 14.26
N LYS A 46 8.21 -3.91 14.54
CA LYS A 46 9.52 -3.95 13.88
C LYS A 46 10.12 -5.36 13.78
N GLU A 47 9.99 -6.13 14.85
CA GLU A 47 10.47 -7.51 14.94
C GLU A 47 9.78 -8.47 13.96
N SER A 48 8.44 -8.39 13.85
CA SER A 48 7.66 -9.22 12.93
C SER A 48 7.98 -8.91 11.47
N GLU A 49 8.27 -7.64 11.14
CA GLU A 49 8.71 -7.25 9.79
C GLU A 49 10.05 -7.91 9.43
N GLY A 50 10.98 -7.99 10.38
CA GLY A 50 12.26 -8.67 10.20
C GLY A 50 12.14 -10.15 9.96
N ARG A 51 11.39 -10.83 10.83
CA ARG A 51 11.09 -12.26 10.67
C ARG A 51 10.47 -12.52 9.30
N LEU A 52 9.54 -11.66 8.85
CA LEU A 52 8.92 -11.80 7.54
C LEU A 52 9.94 -11.70 6.40
N ILE A 53 10.83 -10.69 6.43
CA ILE A 53 11.87 -10.49 5.41
C ILE A 53 12.81 -11.70 5.32
N THR A 54 13.20 -12.26 6.46
CA THR A 54 14.06 -13.46 6.51
C THR A 54 13.37 -14.65 5.83
N VAL A 55 12.14 -14.96 6.22
CA VAL A 55 11.40 -16.11 5.66
C VAL A 55 11.09 -15.91 4.17
N ILE A 56 10.88 -14.67 3.71
CA ILE A 56 10.75 -14.36 2.28
C ILE A 56 11.99 -14.80 1.50
N GLY A 57 13.19 -14.55 2.05
CA GLY A 57 14.45 -14.95 1.42
C GLY A 57 14.52 -16.45 1.20
N ASP A 58 14.17 -17.23 2.21
CA ASP A 58 14.18 -18.70 2.13
C ASP A 58 13.13 -19.22 1.14
N CYS A 59 11.92 -18.67 1.20
CA CYS A 59 10.82 -19.05 0.31
C CYS A 59 11.10 -18.67 -1.16
N SER A 60 11.81 -17.57 -1.42
CA SER A 60 12.09 -17.07 -2.79
C SER A 60 12.85 -18.08 -3.66
N ARG A 61 13.69 -18.92 -3.05
CA ARG A 61 14.50 -19.93 -3.74
C ARG A 61 13.72 -21.22 -4.03
N GLN A 62 12.64 -21.47 -3.31
CA GLN A 62 11.87 -22.71 -3.38
C GLN A 62 10.52 -22.53 -4.09
N ASP A 63 9.76 -21.50 -3.72
CA ASP A 63 8.45 -21.17 -4.30
C ASP A 63 8.30 -19.65 -4.53
N PRO A 64 9.02 -19.08 -5.51
CA PRO A 64 8.98 -17.65 -5.76
C PRO A 64 7.58 -17.12 -6.09
N GLU A 65 6.70 -17.92 -6.71
CA GLU A 65 5.33 -17.50 -7.02
C GLU A 65 4.46 -17.42 -5.76
N PHE A 66 4.66 -18.32 -4.80
CA PHE A 66 3.85 -18.38 -3.58
C PHE A 66 3.87 -17.06 -2.79
N LEU A 67 5.01 -16.35 -2.77
CA LEU A 67 5.12 -15.03 -2.15
C LEU A 67 4.11 -14.02 -2.75
N PHE A 68 3.92 -14.05 -4.07
CA PHE A 68 2.95 -13.19 -4.74
C PHE A 68 1.51 -13.68 -4.57
N LYS A 69 1.28 -14.98 -4.44
CA LYS A 69 -0.04 -15.54 -4.10
C LYS A 69 -0.47 -15.09 -2.70
N ILE A 70 0.44 -15.10 -1.72
CA ILE A 70 0.16 -14.53 -0.39
C ILE A 70 -0.10 -13.03 -0.49
N ALA A 71 0.75 -12.27 -1.18
CA ALA A 71 0.54 -10.83 -1.34
C ALA A 71 -0.83 -10.53 -1.97
N PHE A 72 -1.22 -11.29 -3.00
CA PHE A 72 -2.54 -11.20 -3.62
C PHE A 72 -3.66 -11.53 -2.64
N TYR A 73 -3.50 -12.59 -1.84
CA TYR A 73 -4.49 -12.99 -0.83
C TYR A 73 -4.65 -11.91 0.25
N CYS A 74 -3.53 -11.41 0.80
CA CYS A 74 -3.52 -10.32 1.77
C CYS A 74 -4.22 -9.07 1.22
N HIS A 75 -4.03 -8.75 -0.06
CA HIS A 75 -4.69 -7.62 -0.69
C HIS A 75 -6.19 -7.87 -0.92
N LYS A 76 -6.55 -8.97 -1.59
CA LYS A 76 -7.92 -9.20 -2.09
C LYS A 76 -8.89 -9.74 -1.05
N HIS A 77 -8.40 -10.57 -0.12
CA HIS A 77 -9.24 -11.27 0.84
C HIS A 77 -9.12 -10.69 2.25
N LEU A 78 -7.96 -10.15 2.61
CA LEU A 78 -7.72 -9.61 3.95
C LEU A 78 -7.72 -8.08 4.01
N ASN A 79 -7.64 -7.39 2.86
CA ASN A 79 -7.52 -5.94 2.74
C ASN A 79 -6.32 -5.34 3.52
N ILE A 80 -5.16 -6.01 3.47
CA ILE A 80 -3.96 -5.62 4.24
C ILE A 80 -2.85 -5.15 3.31
N GLN A 81 -2.91 -3.86 3.01
CA GLN A 81 -1.98 -3.19 2.10
C GLN A 81 -0.53 -3.19 2.61
N LYS A 82 -0.31 -2.98 3.91
CA LYS A 82 1.05 -2.91 4.50
C LYS A 82 1.86 -4.19 4.23
N ILE A 83 1.28 -5.35 4.56
CA ILE A 83 1.91 -6.66 4.34
C ILE A 83 2.07 -6.92 2.85
N THR A 84 1.03 -6.63 2.07
CA THR A 84 1.05 -6.81 0.60
C THR A 84 2.25 -6.08 0.01
N ASN A 85 2.41 -4.80 0.34
CA ASN A 85 3.47 -3.95 -0.18
C ASN A 85 4.86 -4.43 0.31
N LEU A 86 4.98 -4.84 1.58
CA LEU A 86 6.24 -5.35 2.14
C LEU A 86 6.67 -6.67 1.49
N LEU A 87 5.74 -7.64 1.36
CA LEU A 87 5.97 -8.93 0.69
C LEU A 87 6.40 -8.68 -0.77
N PHE A 88 5.64 -7.85 -1.47
CA PHE A 88 5.85 -7.58 -2.88
C PHE A 88 7.21 -6.92 -3.13
N SER A 89 7.55 -5.87 -2.37
CA SER A 89 8.84 -5.18 -2.48
C SER A 89 10.03 -6.07 -2.10
N SER A 90 9.90 -6.86 -1.04
CA SER A 90 10.96 -7.79 -0.61
C SER A 90 11.21 -8.88 -1.64
N ALA A 91 10.14 -9.47 -2.20
CA ALA A 91 10.25 -10.50 -3.23
C ALA A 91 10.99 -9.97 -4.48
N CYS A 92 10.80 -8.70 -4.85
CA CYS A 92 11.45 -8.10 -6.02
C CYS A 92 12.99 -8.08 -5.96
N LEU A 93 13.58 -8.20 -4.76
CA LEU A 93 15.04 -8.24 -4.58
C LEU A 93 15.63 -9.51 -5.21
N TYR A 94 14.87 -10.61 -5.20
CA TYR A 94 15.29 -11.91 -5.68
C TYR A 94 15.00 -12.05 -7.18
N ALA A 95 15.94 -12.62 -7.93
CA ALA A 95 15.83 -12.69 -9.39
C ALA A 95 14.72 -13.66 -9.84
N GLU A 96 14.59 -14.75 -9.12
CA GLU A 96 13.64 -15.85 -9.27
C GLU A 96 12.18 -15.36 -9.17
N CYS A 97 11.92 -14.34 -8.37
CA CYS A 97 10.61 -13.75 -8.18
C CYS A 97 10.18 -12.83 -9.34
N ARG A 98 11.11 -12.29 -10.13
CA ARG A 98 10.83 -11.19 -11.07
C ARG A 98 9.92 -11.58 -12.22
N VAL A 99 9.87 -12.88 -12.57
CA VAL A 99 9.03 -13.41 -13.66
C VAL A 99 7.54 -13.31 -13.35
N PHE A 100 7.16 -13.26 -12.07
CA PHE A 100 5.76 -13.22 -11.64
C PHE A 100 5.21 -11.79 -11.49
N LEU A 101 6.06 -10.77 -11.58
CA LEU A 101 5.66 -9.38 -11.32
C LEU A 101 4.51 -8.94 -12.22
N THR A 102 4.61 -9.16 -13.52
CA THR A 102 3.56 -8.73 -14.47
C THR A 102 2.21 -9.39 -14.19
N LYS A 103 2.20 -10.62 -13.66
CA LYS A 103 0.98 -11.37 -13.33
C LYS A 103 0.24 -10.80 -12.11
N TYR A 104 0.98 -10.37 -11.09
CA TYR A 104 0.37 -9.99 -9.80
C TYR A 104 0.38 -8.49 -9.51
N PHE A 105 1.26 -7.69 -10.15
CA PHE A 105 1.47 -6.28 -9.79
C PHE A 105 0.18 -5.46 -9.82
N ASP A 106 -0.55 -5.51 -10.94
CA ASP A 106 -1.77 -4.70 -11.10
C ASP A 106 -2.87 -5.09 -10.12
N ALA A 107 -2.92 -6.37 -9.74
CA ALA A 107 -3.93 -6.91 -8.85
C ALA A 107 -3.63 -6.60 -7.38
N CYS A 108 -2.36 -6.60 -6.98
CA CYS A 108 -1.93 -6.32 -5.61
C CYS A 108 -1.78 -4.82 -5.32
N ILE A 109 -1.28 -4.05 -6.29
CA ILE A 109 -1.00 -2.62 -6.12
C ILE A 109 -2.12 -1.85 -6.81
N SER A 110 -3.18 -1.52 -6.06
CA SER A 110 -4.38 -0.90 -6.63
C SER A 110 -4.39 0.62 -6.48
N SER A 111 -3.77 1.18 -5.44
CA SER A 111 -3.78 2.63 -5.17
C SER A 111 -2.43 3.30 -5.47
N PRO A 112 -2.42 4.61 -5.77
CA PRO A 112 -1.15 5.34 -5.90
C PRO A 112 -0.36 5.43 -4.59
N MET A 113 -1.01 5.29 -3.42
CA MET A 113 -0.31 5.19 -2.13
C MET A 113 0.46 3.87 -2.01
N ASP A 114 -0.15 2.76 -2.39
CA ASP A 114 0.53 1.46 -2.44
C ASP A 114 1.72 1.49 -3.39
N TRP A 115 1.53 2.13 -4.55
CA TRP A 115 2.58 2.33 -5.54
C TRP A 115 3.78 3.09 -4.98
N ILE A 116 3.56 4.15 -4.18
CA ILE A 116 4.63 4.86 -3.46
C ILE A 116 5.28 3.93 -2.41
N LYS A 117 4.48 3.24 -1.59
CA LYS A 117 4.97 2.37 -0.52
C LYS A 117 5.84 1.22 -1.03
N VAL A 118 5.50 0.65 -2.18
CA VAL A 118 6.32 -0.38 -2.82
C VAL A 118 7.73 0.14 -3.11
N VAL A 119 7.86 1.37 -3.61
CA VAL A 119 9.16 1.99 -3.90
C VAL A 119 9.93 2.29 -2.62
N GLU A 120 9.25 2.82 -1.61
CA GLU A 120 9.87 3.11 -0.31
C GLU A 120 10.42 1.84 0.32
N TYR A 121 9.61 0.78 0.42
CA TYR A 121 10.07 -0.50 0.94
C TYR A 121 11.21 -1.08 0.10
N TYR A 122 11.12 -1.01 -1.23
CA TYR A 122 12.20 -1.49 -2.09
C TYR A 122 13.50 -0.72 -1.83
N ALA A 123 13.45 0.61 -1.77
CA ALA A 123 14.62 1.46 -1.55
C ALA A 123 15.26 1.20 -0.17
N LEU A 124 14.44 1.05 0.87
CA LEU A 124 14.90 0.70 2.22
C LEU A 124 15.62 -0.64 2.26
N LEU A 125 14.99 -1.68 1.72
CA LEU A 125 15.52 -3.04 1.76
C LEU A 125 16.75 -3.24 0.87
N SER A 126 16.84 -2.48 -0.23
CA SER A 126 17.99 -2.51 -1.14
C SER A 126 19.07 -1.48 -0.80
N ASN A 127 18.81 -0.58 0.14
CA ASN A 127 19.62 0.61 0.41
C ASN A 127 19.94 1.44 -0.86
N ASP A 128 18.95 1.57 -1.76
CA ASP A 128 19.07 2.29 -3.03
C ASP A 128 17.99 3.37 -3.15
N PHE A 129 18.21 4.49 -2.46
CA PHE A 129 17.33 5.66 -2.52
C PHE A 129 17.38 6.39 -3.87
N SER A 130 18.36 6.07 -4.72
CA SER A 130 18.42 6.60 -6.09
C SER A 130 17.56 5.80 -7.07
N LEU A 131 17.14 4.59 -6.70
CA LEU A 131 16.40 3.63 -7.54
C LEU A 131 17.18 3.20 -8.80
N ASN A 132 18.51 3.35 -8.77
CA ASN A 132 19.38 3.01 -9.89
C ASN A 132 19.43 1.49 -10.12
N LYS A 133 19.50 0.73 -9.03
CA LYS A 133 19.58 -0.73 -8.97
C LYS A 133 18.21 -1.42 -9.02
N MET A 134 17.11 -0.67 -9.14
CA MET A 134 15.78 -1.28 -9.25
C MET A 134 15.69 -2.15 -10.53
N PRO A 135 15.22 -3.41 -10.44
CA PRO A 135 15.11 -4.30 -11.58
C PRO A 135 14.22 -3.73 -12.69
N ASN A 136 14.62 -3.92 -13.95
CA ASN A 136 13.82 -3.48 -15.10
C ASN A 136 12.42 -4.07 -15.10
N ALA A 137 12.25 -5.32 -14.64
CA ALA A 137 10.94 -5.94 -14.51
C ALA A 137 10.02 -5.12 -13.59
N LEU A 138 10.52 -4.69 -12.42
CA LEU A 138 9.77 -3.84 -11.49
C LEU A 138 9.55 -2.44 -12.07
N LYS A 139 10.58 -1.80 -12.64
CA LYS A 139 10.46 -0.49 -13.30
C LYS A 139 9.35 -0.47 -14.35
N ARG A 140 9.28 -1.50 -15.21
CA ARG A 140 8.22 -1.63 -16.23
C ARG A 140 6.83 -1.75 -15.61
N CYS A 141 6.65 -2.60 -14.59
CA CYS A 141 5.37 -2.73 -13.89
C CYS A 141 4.94 -1.39 -13.26
N MET A 142 5.88 -0.69 -12.62
CA MET A 142 5.65 0.62 -12.01
C MET A 142 5.19 1.66 -13.03
N ILE A 143 5.89 1.77 -14.17
CA ILE A 143 5.57 2.69 -15.27
C ILE A 143 4.21 2.32 -15.87
N SER A 144 3.98 1.05 -16.16
CA SER A 144 2.73 0.54 -16.73
C SER A 144 1.55 0.85 -15.80
N LYS A 145 1.68 0.54 -14.50
CA LYS A 145 0.61 0.80 -13.51
C LYS A 145 0.28 2.28 -13.40
N PHE A 146 1.30 3.15 -13.44
CA PHE A 146 1.08 4.60 -13.35
C PHE A 146 0.11 5.11 -14.42
N THR A 147 0.15 4.54 -15.63
CA THR A 147 -0.78 4.92 -16.71
C THR A 147 -2.24 4.56 -16.45
N LYS A 148 -2.50 3.65 -15.49
CA LYS A 148 -3.85 3.19 -15.13
C LYS A 148 -4.48 4.02 -14.00
N PHE A 149 -3.73 4.89 -13.34
CA PHE A 149 -4.28 5.75 -12.29
C PHE A 149 -5.01 6.94 -12.88
N SER A 150 -6.20 7.24 -12.36
CA SER A 150 -6.92 8.44 -12.77
C SER A 150 -6.23 9.70 -12.21
N PRO A 151 -6.40 10.87 -12.86
CA PRO A 151 -5.93 12.13 -12.31
C PRO A 151 -6.49 12.44 -10.90
N TYR A 152 -7.67 11.91 -10.59
CA TYR A 152 -8.31 12.00 -9.27
C TYR A 152 -7.55 11.18 -8.22
N ASP A 153 -7.23 9.92 -8.51
CA ASP A 153 -6.47 9.06 -7.60
C ASP A 153 -5.11 9.67 -7.26
N LEU A 154 -4.43 10.22 -8.27
CA LEU A 154 -3.12 10.88 -8.10
C LEU A 154 -3.21 12.15 -7.24
N ALA A 155 -4.33 12.87 -7.29
CA ALA A 155 -4.57 14.04 -6.46
C ALA A 155 -4.70 13.68 -4.97
N GLN A 156 -5.16 12.47 -4.64
CA GLN A 156 -5.27 12.01 -3.25
C GLN A 156 -3.89 11.93 -2.56
N CYS A 157 -2.85 11.54 -3.30
CA CYS A 157 -1.49 11.40 -2.76
C CYS A 157 -0.83 12.74 -2.44
N ARG A 158 -1.16 13.83 -3.16
CA ARG A 158 -0.54 15.15 -2.94
C ARG A 158 -0.78 15.74 -1.55
N ARG A 159 -1.95 15.48 -0.94
CA ARG A 159 -2.32 16.10 0.34
C ARG A 159 -1.73 15.41 1.57
N LYS A 160 -1.48 14.09 1.54
CA LYS A 160 -0.90 13.36 2.67
C LYS A 160 0.61 13.59 2.86
N ILE A 161 1.30 14.08 1.83
CA ILE A 161 2.76 14.22 1.80
C ILE A 161 3.25 15.54 2.45
N ARG A 162 2.36 16.49 2.75
CA ARG A 162 2.76 17.84 3.20
C ARG A 162 2.80 18.06 4.71
N ALA A 163 2.37 17.09 5.51
CA ALA A 163 2.53 17.16 6.96
C ALA A 163 3.77 16.36 7.36
N GLU A 164 4.74 17.06 7.95
CA GLU A 164 5.99 16.55 8.54
C GLU A 164 7.14 16.31 7.56
N CYS A 165 8.01 17.33 7.42
CA CYS A 165 9.47 17.21 7.64
C CYS A 165 10.16 18.53 7.26
N ALA A 166 10.56 19.28 8.28
CA ALA A 166 11.65 20.24 8.24
C ALA A 166 12.69 19.76 9.25
N SER A 167 13.71 19.04 8.78
CA SER A 167 15.02 18.89 9.44
C SER A 167 15.90 18.00 8.56
N GLU A 168 16.99 18.58 8.07
CA GLU A 168 18.08 17.94 7.34
C GLU A 168 18.83 16.96 8.25
N CYS A 169 19.36 15.86 7.71
CA CYS A 169 20.57 15.22 8.26
C CYS A 169 21.32 14.42 7.18
N GLU A 170 22.64 14.50 7.31
CA GLU A 170 23.69 14.16 6.34
C GLU A 170 24.01 12.65 6.27
N MET A 171 24.52 12.23 5.11
CA MET A 171 24.83 10.84 4.76
C MET A 171 26.25 10.43 5.14
N GLY A 172 26.38 9.40 5.99
CA GLY A 172 27.64 8.70 6.28
C GLY A 172 27.83 7.42 5.44
N SER A 173 29.02 7.25 4.86
CA SER A 173 29.42 6.19 3.93
C SER A 173 30.04 4.92 4.57
N LYS A 174 30.11 3.82 3.77
CA LYS A 174 30.96 2.58 3.83
C LYS A 174 30.21 1.31 4.29
N THR A 175 30.40 0.07 3.79
CA THR A 175 31.24 -0.61 2.76
C THR A 175 30.64 -2.01 2.47
N ALA A 176 31.08 -2.67 1.38
CA ALA A 176 30.57 -3.94 0.85
C ALA A 176 31.10 -5.23 1.56
N GLY A 177 30.33 -6.34 1.45
CA GLY A 177 30.82 -7.71 1.70
C GLY A 177 29.73 -8.73 2.07
N ASP A 178 29.74 -9.89 1.43
CA ASP A 178 28.73 -10.97 1.49
C ASP A 178 28.39 -11.50 2.90
N LYS A 179 27.23 -11.08 3.43
CA LYS A 179 26.25 -11.84 4.24
C LYS A 179 24.89 -11.15 4.12
N ALA A 180 24.25 -11.28 2.96
CA ALA A 180 23.21 -10.36 2.49
C ALA A 180 21.86 -10.34 3.25
N VAL A 181 21.62 -11.24 4.20
CA VAL A 181 20.29 -11.42 4.81
C VAL A 181 20.16 -10.72 6.18
N ASP A 182 21.26 -10.46 6.87
CA ASP A 182 21.25 -9.86 8.24
C ASP A 182 21.38 -8.32 8.21
N TYR A 183 22.19 -7.78 7.29
CA TYR A 183 22.41 -6.33 7.15
C TYR A 183 21.17 -5.56 6.63
N ARG A 184 20.38 -6.19 5.75
CA ARG A 184 19.19 -5.54 5.14
C ARG A 184 18.14 -5.21 6.19
N TYR A 185 18.00 -6.09 7.18
CA TYR A 185 17.07 -5.89 8.28
C TYR A 185 17.57 -4.81 9.25
N GLY A 186 18.85 -4.83 9.61
CA GLY A 186 19.47 -3.79 10.44
C GLY A 186 19.27 -2.37 9.86
N ASN A 187 19.43 -2.22 8.54
CA ASN A 187 19.21 -0.95 7.83
C ASN A 187 17.71 -0.59 7.69
N PHE A 188 16.84 -1.58 7.47
CA PHE A 188 15.40 -1.36 7.41
C PHE A 188 14.85 -0.85 8.76
N LEU A 189 15.34 -1.40 9.88
CA LEU A 189 14.95 -1.01 11.23
C LEU A 189 15.47 0.36 11.67
N SER A 190 16.72 0.69 11.33
CA SER A 190 17.34 1.96 11.72
C SER A 190 16.63 3.13 11.07
N VAL A 191 16.33 3.03 9.76
CA VAL A 191 15.63 4.09 9.02
C VAL A 191 14.16 4.22 9.42
N GLN A 192 13.53 3.14 9.89
CA GLN A 192 12.17 3.19 10.45
C GLN A 192 12.16 3.65 11.94
N GLY A 193 13.33 3.77 12.59
CA GLY A 193 13.55 4.34 13.92
C GLY A 193 13.28 5.83 13.97
N ASP A 194 13.68 6.52 12.91
CA ASP A 194 13.44 7.94 12.73
C ASP A 194 12.05 8.14 12.11
N LYS A 195 11.15 8.66 12.93
CA LYS A 195 9.73 8.96 12.65
C LYS A 195 9.44 9.25 11.17
N SER A 196 8.69 8.34 10.54
CA SER A 196 7.74 8.61 9.44
C SER A 196 8.12 9.64 8.36
N ALA A 197 9.40 9.78 8.00
CA ALA A 197 9.78 10.58 6.85
C ALA A 197 9.28 9.84 5.60
N ASN A 198 8.30 10.40 4.89
CA ASN A 198 7.96 9.89 3.55
C ASN A 198 9.20 10.06 2.68
N ILE A 199 9.89 8.95 2.39
CA ILE A 199 11.20 8.92 1.74
C ILE A 199 11.09 9.48 0.32
N PHE A 200 9.95 9.26 -0.31
CA PHE A 200 9.68 9.77 -1.65
C PHE A 200 8.34 10.48 -1.72
N THR A 201 8.35 11.62 -2.41
CA THR A 201 7.11 12.18 -2.95
C THR A 201 6.76 11.52 -4.28
N LEU A 202 5.48 11.60 -4.68
CA LEU A 202 5.04 11.16 -6.01
C LEU A 202 5.88 11.82 -7.15
N LYS A 203 6.30 13.08 -6.93
CA LYS A 203 7.12 13.85 -7.86
C LYS A 203 8.53 13.26 -7.98
N ASP A 204 9.11 12.76 -6.89
CA ASP A 204 10.45 12.17 -6.89
C ASP A 204 10.46 10.84 -7.64
N ILE A 205 9.46 9.99 -7.41
CA ILE A 205 9.37 8.69 -8.09
C ILE A 205 9.13 8.89 -9.59
N VAL A 206 8.25 9.82 -9.99
CA VAL A 206 8.00 10.14 -11.41
C VAL A 206 9.29 10.57 -12.12
N ARG A 207 10.13 11.38 -11.45
CA ARG A 207 11.44 11.78 -11.99
C ARG A 207 12.42 10.62 -12.07
N LYS A 208 12.61 9.87 -10.98
CA LYS A 208 13.57 8.77 -10.87
C LYS A 208 13.24 7.60 -11.80
N LEU A 209 11.96 7.33 -12.03
CA LEU A 209 11.51 6.30 -12.97
C LEU A 209 11.33 6.82 -14.40
N HIS A 210 11.62 8.10 -14.66
CA HIS A 210 11.49 8.74 -15.97
C HIS A 210 10.11 8.54 -16.63
N ILE A 211 9.04 8.66 -15.84
CA ILE A 211 7.68 8.48 -16.32
C ILE A 211 7.26 9.69 -17.16
N ARG A 212 6.80 9.45 -18.39
CA ARG A 212 6.39 10.50 -19.34
C ARG A 212 4.91 10.48 -19.71
N LYS A 213 4.19 9.39 -19.42
CA LYS A 213 2.77 9.21 -19.80
C LYS A 213 1.92 8.81 -18.58
N PRO A 214 0.64 9.25 -18.51
CA PRO A 214 0.01 10.23 -19.40
C PRO A 214 0.56 11.65 -19.18
N ALA A 215 0.72 12.42 -20.25
CA ALA A 215 1.42 13.71 -20.20
C ALA A 215 0.73 14.68 -19.23
N PHE A 216 -0.60 14.77 -19.28
CA PHE A 216 -1.37 15.64 -18.38
C PHE A 216 -1.04 15.39 -16.90
N SER A 217 -1.18 14.15 -16.43
CA SER A 217 -0.91 13.80 -15.03
C SER A 217 0.54 14.04 -14.65
N VAL A 218 1.48 13.68 -15.52
CA VAL A 218 2.92 13.88 -15.29
C VAL A 218 3.26 15.37 -15.20
N MET A 219 2.77 16.19 -16.11
CA MET A 219 3.00 17.65 -16.11
C MET A 219 2.38 18.31 -14.89
N CYS A 220 1.16 17.90 -14.52
CA CYS A 220 0.51 18.31 -13.29
C CYS A 220 1.39 17.98 -12.08
N ILE A 221 1.83 16.73 -11.92
CA ILE A 221 2.68 16.26 -10.80
C ILE A 221 4.02 17.01 -10.73
N LEU A 222 4.65 17.23 -11.88
CA LEU A 222 5.90 17.98 -12.02
C LEU A 222 5.74 19.50 -11.91
N GLU A 223 4.52 20.00 -11.74
CA GLU A 223 4.18 21.42 -11.59
C GLU A 223 4.57 22.29 -12.79
N LYS A 224 4.50 21.71 -13.99
CA LYS A 224 4.76 22.41 -15.25
C LYS A 224 3.65 23.40 -15.58
N LYS A 225 4.01 24.41 -16.38
CA LYS A 225 3.03 25.33 -16.98
C LYS A 225 2.39 24.66 -18.19
N TYR A 226 1.13 24.99 -18.44
CA TYR A 226 0.46 24.67 -19.68
C TYR A 226 1.15 25.43 -20.83
N PRO A 227 1.29 24.83 -22.03
CA PRO A 227 1.97 25.42 -23.18
C PRO A 227 1.53 26.85 -23.47
N SER A 228 2.51 27.74 -23.68
CA SER A 228 2.25 29.17 -23.88
C SER A 228 1.69 29.50 -25.26
N ASN A 229 1.96 28.65 -26.24
CA ASN A 229 1.49 28.78 -27.61
C ASN A 229 1.16 27.39 -28.19
N PHE A 230 0.58 27.38 -29.39
CA PHE A 230 0.20 26.16 -30.10
C PHE A 230 1.41 25.29 -30.45
N ASP A 231 2.53 25.88 -30.83
CA ASP A 231 3.74 25.14 -31.21
C ASP A 231 4.32 24.34 -30.03
N ASP A 232 4.41 24.95 -28.85
CA ASP A 232 4.78 24.28 -27.61
C ASP A 232 3.80 23.14 -27.30
N PHE A 233 2.51 23.35 -27.55
CA PHE A 233 1.47 22.37 -27.25
C PHE A 233 1.64 21.07 -28.04
N ILE A 234 1.94 21.17 -29.34
CA ILE A 234 2.20 20.01 -30.21
C ILE A 234 3.32 19.13 -29.63
N HIS A 235 4.34 19.74 -29.03
CA HIS A 235 5.45 19.01 -28.43
C HIS A 235 5.14 18.41 -27.04
N THR A 236 4.03 18.81 -26.40
CA THR A 236 3.70 18.39 -25.03
C THR A 236 2.98 17.05 -24.87
N ASN A 237 2.61 16.34 -25.93
CA ASN A 237 1.83 15.08 -25.87
C ASN A 237 0.59 15.19 -24.94
N LEU A 238 0.07 16.41 -24.75
CA LEU A 238 -1.18 16.64 -24.04
C LEU A 238 -2.33 16.25 -24.98
N ASP A 239 -3.34 15.60 -24.43
CA ASP A 239 -4.53 15.21 -25.18
C ASP A 239 -5.46 16.42 -25.34
N GLY A 240 -6.19 16.48 -26.47
CA GLY A 240 -7.17 17.53 -26.78
C GLY A 240 -6.58 18.73 -27.55
N ASP A 241 -7.37 19.79 -27.64
CA ASP A 241 -6.98 21.03 -28.34
C ASP A 241 -6.24 22.01 -27.42
N TRP A 242 -5.40 22.87 -28.01
CA TRP A 242 -4.73 23.93 -27.27
C TRP A 242 -5.73 24.98 -26.79
N ASP A 243 -5.68 25.29 -25.50
CA ASP A 243 -6.57 26.22 -24.83
C ASP A 243 -5.80 27.48 -24.41
N ALA A 244 -6.02 28.57 -25.15
CA ALA A 244 -5.39 29.85 -24.90
C ALA A 244 -5.65 30.40 -23.48
N SER A 245 -6.79 30.07 -22.85
CA SER A 245 -7.13 30.53 -21.51
C SER A 245 -6.23 29.91 -20.43
N LYS A 246 -5.62 28.76 -20.73
CA LYS A 246 -4.71 28.04 -19.83
C LYS A 246 -3.25 28.41 -20.06
N ALA A 247 -2.91 29.12 -21.14
CA ALA A 247 -1.54 29.42 -21.54
C ALA A 247 -0.71 30.00 -20.38
N GLY A 248 0.44 29.36 -20.09
CA GLY A 248 1.35 29.79 -19.02
C GLY A 248 0.86 29.54 -17.58
N LEU A 249 -0.38 29.10 -17.37
CA LEU A 249 -0.89 28.73 -16.05
C LEU A 249 -0.27 27.42 -15.58
N ARG A 250 0.00 27.31 -14.27
CA ARG A 250 0.49 26.06 -13.69
C ARG A 250 -0.59 24.99 -13.73
N MET A 251 -0.27 23.83 -14.31
CA MET A 251 -1.19 22.71 -14.39
C MET A 251 -1.39 22.07 -13.02
N LYS A 252 -2.63 21.69 -12.71
CA LYS A 252 -3.02 21.08 -11.43
C LYS A 252 -3.86 19.84 -11.69
N LEU A 253 -3.63 18.81 -10.87
CA LEU A 253 -4.54 17.66 -10.81
C LEU A 253 -5.92 18.15 -10.33
N PRO A 254 -7.01 17.50 -10.77
CA PRO A 254 -8.36 17.86 -10.33
C PRO A 254 -8.50 17.68 -8.81
N ASN A 255 -9.43 18.42 -8.21
CA ASN A 255 -9.75 18.23 -6.79
C ASN A 255 -10.46 16.89 -6.60
N HIS A 256 -9.93 16.07 -5.68
CA HIS A 256 -10.52 14.77 -5.36
C HIS A 256 -11.76 14.90 -4.44
N PRO A 257 -12.89 14.22 -4.71
CA PRO A 257 -14.07 14.26 -3.85
C PRO A 257 -13.81 13.70 -2.44
N LYS A 258 -13.03 12.61 -2.29
CA LYS A 258 -12.75 12.03 -0.96
C LYS A 258 -11.89 12.89 -0.02
N SER A 259 -11.23 13.94 -0.51
CA SER A 259 -10.58 14.91 0.41
C SER A 259 -11.58 15.77 1.18
N ALA A 260 -12.86 15.66 0.83
CA ALA A 260 -13.96 16.34 1.50
C ALA A 260 -14.72 15.41 2.49
N LEU A 261 -14.31 14.14 2.70
CA LEU A 261 -14.90 13.18 3.66
C LEU A 261 -14.75 13.58 5.15
N LYS A 262 -14.48 14.86 5.43
CA LYS A 262 -14.52 15.42 6.78
C LYS A 262 -15.66 16.42 6.94
N ASN A 263 -16.37 16.73 5.86
CA ASN A 263 -17.39 17.75 5.83
C ASN A 263 -18.75 17.08 5.64
N VAL A 264 -19.73 17.57 6.39
CA VAL A 264 -21.13 17.09 6.35
C VAL A 264 -21.67 17.02 4.92
N SER A 265 -21.38 18.02 4.08
CA SER A 265 -21.82 18.08 2.68
C SER A 265 -21.36 16.89 1.84
N THR A 266 -20.18 16.33 2.11
CA THR A 266 -19.66 15.17 1.37
C THR A 266 -20.36 13.90 1.81
N TRP A 267 -20.64 13.77 3.11
CA TRP A 267 -21.43 12.65 3.62
C TRP A 267 -22.83 12.67 3.02
N ARG A 268 -23.50 13.84 3.01
CA ARG A 268 -24.82 14.01 2.35
C ARG A 268 -24.80 13.59 0.90
N ASN A 269 -23.80 14.03 0.14
CA ASN A 269 -23.69 13.70 -1.28
C ASN A 269 -23.49 12.20 -1.51
N LEU A 270 -22.68 11.53 -0.69
CA LEU A 270 -22.46 10.08 -0.81
C LEU A 270 -23.72 9.27 -0.46
N ILE A 271 -24.47 9.73 0.54
CA ILE A 271 -25.77 9.15 0.91
C ILE A 271 -26.76 9.33 -0.24
N ALA A 272 -26.89 10.55 -0.77
CA ALA A 272 -27.83 10.88 -1.84
C ALA A 272 -27.52 10.13 -3.16
N CYS A 273 -26.24 9.96 -3.49
CA CYS A 273 -25.81 9.23 -4.69
C CYS A 273 -25.79 7.70 -4.51
N GLY A 274 -26.03 7.18 -3.29
CA GLY A 274 -25.94 5.74 -3.00
C GLY A 274 -24.53 5.16 -3.09
N GLU A 275 -23.50 5.99 -3.05
CA GLU A 275 -22.08 5.58 -3.18
C GLU A 275 -21.42 5.29 -1.82
N LEU A 276 -22.19 5.38 -0.72
CA LEU A 276 -21.69 5.15 0.63
C LEU A 276 -21.55 3.65 0.93
N GLY A 277 -20.40 3.08 0.54
CA GLY A 277 -20.10 1.67 0.80
C GLY A 277 -19.85 1.35 2.28
N HIS A 278 -20.13 0.10 2.67
CA HIS A 278 -19.98 -0.39 4.05
C HIS A 278 -18.56 -0.19 4.63
N GLU A 279 -17.51 -0.37 3.83
CA GLU A 279 -16.12 -0.13 4.25
C GLU A 279 -15.87 1.33 4.66
N ILE A 280 -16.41 2.28 3.89
CA ILE A 280 -16.22 3.71 4.11
C ILE A 280 -16.82 4.10 5.46
N ILE A 281 -18.01 3.57 5.78
CA ILE A 281 -18.67 3.81 7.06
C ILE A 281 -17.80 3.30 8.20
N LEU A 282 -17.40 2.03 8.19
CA LEU A 282 -16.59 1.44 9.28
C LEU A 282 -15.29 2.21 9.53
N GLN A 283 -14.62 2.68 8.47
CA GLN A 283 -13.36 3.40 8.60
C GLN A 283 -13.52 4.85 9.10
N ASN A 284 -14.71 5.44 8.97
CA ASN A 284 -14.96 6.86 9.25
C ASN A 284 -16.08 7.10 10.26
N ILE A 285 -16.53 6.07 10.99
CA ILE A 285 -17.61 6.16 11.97
C ILE A 285 -17.42 7.33 12.95
N GLU A 286 -16.20 7.60 13.41
CA GLU A 286 -15.92 8.74 14.29
C GLU A 286 -16.27 10.08 13.63
N SER A 287 -15.81 10.29 12.39
CA SER A 287 -16.10 11.53 11.65
C SER A 287 -17.57 11.65 11.25
N ILE A 288 -18.28 10.54 11.06
CA ILE A 288 -19.71 10.53 10.76
C ILE A 288 -20.49 10.92 12.03
N LEU A 289 -20.15 10.34 13.18
CA LEU A 289 -20.81 10.64 14.45
C LEU A 289 -20.53 12.07 14.94
N ASP A 290 -19.34 12.60 14.67
CA ASP A 290 -19.00 14.00 14.97
C ASP A 290 -19.65 15.01 14.00
N SER A 291 -20.31 14.53 12.93
CA SER A 291 -20.92 15.38 11.91
C SER A 291 -22.40 15.66 12.21
N HIS A 292 -22.87 16.88 11.89
CA HIS A 292 -24.28 17.27 12.06
C HIS A 292 -25.18 16.72 10.93
N LEU A 293 -25.20 15.40 10.76
CA LEU A 293 -26.15 14.71 9.90
C LEU A 293 -27.53 14.64 10.57
N SER A 294 -28.56 14.59 9.75
CA SER A 294 -29.96 14.44 10.18
C SER A 294 -30.27 13.00 10.59
N GLU A 295 -31.37 12.81 11.31
CA GLU A 295 -31.83 11.49 11.75
C GLU A 295 -32.10 10.54 10.57
N ALA A 296 -32.74 11.03 9.49
CA ALA A 296 -32.98 10.26 8.28
C ALA A 296 -31.67 9.80 7.59
N GLU A 297 -30.63 10.65 7.60
CA GLU A 297 -29.30 10.30 7.07
C GLU A 297 -28.63 9.22 7.93
N HIS A 298 -28.75 9.30 9.26
CA HIS A 298 -28.28 8.26 10.16
C HIS A 298 -29.01 6.92 9.97
N GLU A 299 -30.32 6.95 9.72
CA GLU A 299 -31.10 5.74 9.47
C GLU A 299 -30.62 5.00 8.23
N ILE A 300 -30.30 5.71 7.14
CA ILE A 300 -29.71 5.12 5.94
C ILE A 300 -28.35 4.45 6.26
N ILE A 301 -27.51 5.11 7.05
CA ILE A 301 -26.21 4.55 7.48
C ILE A 301 -26.40 3.27 8.30
N LEU A 302 -27.36 3.26 9.23
CA LEU A 302 -27.71 2.07 10.02
C LEU A 302 -28.21 0.94 9.13
N GLN A 303 -29.09 1.24 8.16
CA GLN A 303 -29.55 0.25 7.19
C GLN A 303 -28.38 -0.36 6.41
N ILE A 304 -27.42 0.44 5.95
CA ILE A 304 -26.23 -0.07 5.24
C ILE A 304 -25.39 -0.98 6.15
N LEU A 305 -25.20 -0.61 7.42
CA LEU A 305 -24.42 -1.40 8.38
C LEU A 305 -25.13 -2.70 8.81
N SER A 306 -26.47 -2.71 8.83
CA SER A 306 -27.26 -3.87 9.26
C SER A 306 -27.67 -4.78 8.10
N LYS A 307 -27.59 -4.33 6.84
CA LYS A 307 -27.97 -5.13 5.67
C LYS A 307 -26.93 -6.21 5.37
N GLN A 308 -27.38 -7.46 5.36
CA GLN A 308 -26.52 -8.63 5.11
C GLN A 308 -25.75 -8.55 3.78
N GLU A 309 -26.41 -8.09 2.71
CA GLU A 309 -25.77 -7.91 1.39
C GLU A 309 -24.62 -6.91 1.46
N SER A 310 -24.83 -5.77 2.11
CA SER A 310 -23.81 -4.73 2.29
C SER A 310 -22.62 -5.22 3.11
N VAL A 311 -22.86 -6.07 4.12
CA VAL A 311 -21.81 -6.72 4.92
C VAL A 311 -20.96 -7.67 4.06
N ILE A 312 -21.61 -8.51 3.24
CA ILE A 312 -20.94 -9.46 2.35
C ILE A 312 -20.13 -8.72 1.27
N GLU A 313 -20.73 -7.73 0.61
CA GLU A 313 -20.09 -6.92 -0.42
C GLU A 313 -18.95 -6.07 0.13
N GLY A 314 -19.09 -5.60 1.38
CA GLY A 314 -18.07 -4.83 2.07
C GLY A 314 -16.76 -5.59 2.30
N ARG A 315 -16.80 -6.94 2.36
CA ARG A 315 -15.62 -7.83 2.55
C ARG A 315 -14.72 -7.41 3.72
N GLN A 316 -15.33 -6.89 4.78
CA GLN A 316 -14.61 -6.39 5.94
C GLN A 316 -14.34 -7.55 6.92
N LEU A 317 -13.11 -7.65 7.40
CA LEU A 317 -12.76 -8.62 8.43
C LEU A 317 -13.40 -8.25 9.78
N PRO A 318 -13.66 -9.21 10.69
CA PRO A 318 -14.21 -8.93 12.02
C PRO A 318 -13.45 -7.85 12.81
N ILE A 319 -12.14 -7.72 12.60
CA ILE A 319 -11.31 -6.71 13.25
C ILE A 319 -11.69 -5.27 12.88
N ALA A 320 -12.21 -5.04 11.66
CA ALA A 320 -12.67 -3.72 11.23
C ALA A 320 -13.93 -3.30 12.01
N TYR A 321 -14.86 -4.24 12.23
CA TYR A 321 -16.04 -4.05 13.07
C TYR A 321 -15.66 -3.81 14.52
N LEU A 322 -14.73 -4.60 15.07
CA LEU A 322 -14.23 -4.41 16.43
C LEU A 322 -13.61 -3.02 16.60
N LYS A 323 -12.81 -2.56 15.62
CA LYS A 323 -12.21 -1.23 15.65
C LYS A 323 -13.27 -0.13 15.61
N ALA A 324 -14.26 -0.26 14.74
CA ALA A 324 -15.40 0.67 14.67
C ALA A 324 -16.16 0.72 16.00
N TYR A 325 -16.49 -0.43 16.57
CA TYR A 325 -17.16 -0.55 17.86
C TYR A 325 -16.38 0.15 18.99
N ILE A 326 -15.07 -0.09 19.09
CA ILE A 326 -14.20 0.57 20.07
C ILE A 326 -14.22 2.10 19.89
N SER A 327 -14.25 2.61 18.65
CA SER A 327 -14.36 4.05 18.40
C SER A 327 -15.70 4.62 18.88
N VAL A 328 -16.81 3.90 18.72
CA VAL A 328 -18.13 4.30 19.21
C VAL A 328 -18.15 4.35 20.74
N GLU A 329 -17.65 3.31 21.42
CA GLU A 329 -17.58 3.26 22.88
C GLU A 329 -16.76 4.43 23.45
N LYS A 330 -15.61 4.75 22.85
CA LYS A 330 -14.80 5.92 23.26
C LYS A 330 -15.55 7.24 23.14
N LEU A 331 -16.34 7.42 22.07
CA LEU A 331 -17.15 8.62 21.91
C LEU A 331 -18.25 8.69 22.97
N LYS A 332 -18.93 7.57 23.23
CA LYS A 332 -19.95 7.46 24.28
C LYS A 332 -19.40 7.83 25.66
N ASP A 333 -18.20 7.35 26.01
CA ASP A 333 -17.52 7.73 27.24
C ASP A 333 -17.23 9.24 27.30
N LYS A 334 -16.73 9.80 26.19
CA LYS A 334 -16.43 11.24 26.08
C LYS A 334 -17.68 12.12 26.21
N PHE A 335 -18.80 11.72 25.60
CA PHE A 335 -20.07 12.41 25.76
C PHE A 335 -20.55 12.36 27.21
N SER A 336 -20.53 11.18 27.83
CA SER A 336 -20.93 11.00 29.23
C SER A 336 -20.10 11.89 30.18
N LEU A 337 -18.79 11.99 29.94
CA LEU A 337 -17.90 12.82 30.74
C LEU A 337 -18.12 14.33 30.51
N ASN A 338 -18.43 14.74 29.28
CA ASN A 338 -18.77 16.13 28.96
C ASN A 338 -20.08 16.58 29.63
N THR A 339 -21.09 15.73 29.64
CA THR A 339 -22.36 16.00 30.33
C THR A 339 -22.12 16.23 31.84
N TYR A 340 -21.34 15.35 32.47
CA TYR A 340 -20.96 15.50 33.88
C TYR A 340 -20.18 16.79 34.16
N LEU A 341 -19.24 17.17 33.29
CA LEU A 341 -18.47 18.42 33.43
C LEU A 341 -19.32 19.68 33.22
N GLN A 342 -20.35 19.62 32.37
CA GLN A 342 -21.31 20.72 32.22
C GLN A 342 -22.16 20.91 33.46
N GLU A 343 -22.65 19.81 34.05
CA GLU A 343 -23.42 19.83 35.30
C GLU A 343 -22.61 20.40 36.48
N LEU A 344 -21.31 20.11 36.55
CA LEU A 344 -20.41 20.68 37.56
C LEU A 344 -20.11 22.16 37.37
N LYS A 345 -20.12 22.68 36.12
CA LYS A 345 -19.91 24.11 35.83
C LYS A 345 -21.18 24.94 35.97
N SER A 346 -22.35 24.30 35.95
CA SER A 346 -23.66 24.93 36.19
C SER A 346 -24.04 25.04 37.68
N LYS A 347 -23.20 24.49 38.57
CA LYS A 347 -23.25 24.69 40.02
C LYS A 347 -22.19 25.70 40.41
#